data_AF-A0A2A5V444-F1
#
_entry.id   AF-A0A2A5V444-F1
#
_cell.length_a   1.000
_cell.length_b   1.000
_cell.length_c   1.000
_cell.angle_alpha   90.00
_cell.angle_beta   90.00
_cell.angle_gamma   90.00
#
_symmetry.space_group_name_H-M   'P 1'
#
loop_
_entity.id
_entity.type
_entity.pdbx_description
1 polymer ?
#
loop_
_entity_poly.entity_id
_entity_poly.type
_entity_poly.pdbx_seq_one_letter_code
_entity_poly.pdbx_strand_id
1 'polypeptide(L)'
;MKKISMISLILFLILFTAVIKNSTKRIEDKIFESKENLRSLKINFENIKLEHNYLSSADKLLEFNELYFENKLVQKNIKNIKIIYNNKTQLKLEENKFAHEK
;
A
#
# COMPACT_ATOMS: atom_id res chain seq x y z
N MET A 1 32.91 -39.42 -38.00
CA MET A 1 32.22 -38.13 -37.73
C MET A 1 31.36 -38.14 -36.46
N LYS A 2 30.70 -39.25 -36.07
CA LYS A 2 29.87 -39.33 -34.84
C LYS A 2 30.60 -39.01 -33.52
N LYS A 3 31.85 -39.44 -33.34
CA LYS A 3 32.65 -39.19 -32.12
C LYS A 3 32.97 -37.69 -31.91
N ILE A 4 33.30 -36.97 -32.99
CA ILE A 4 33.58 -35.53 -32.98
C ILE A 4 32.30 -34.73 -32.68
N SER A 5 31.18 -35.12 -33.30
CA SER A 5 29.87 -34.54 -32.99
C SER A 5 29.50 -34.72 -31.52
N MET A 6 29.78 -35.89 -30.93
CA MET A 6 29.51 -36.14 -29.50
C MET A 6 30.39 -35.26 -28.59
N ILE A 7 31.68 -35.10 -28.91
CA ILE A 7 32.58 -34.21 -28.16
C ILE A 7 32.12 -32.75 -28.24
N SER A 8 31.69 -32.30 -29.44
CA SER A 8 31.18 -30.95 -29.65
C SER A 8 29.89 -30.72 -28.85
N LEU A 9 29.02 -31.73 -28.78
CA LEU A 9 27.78 -31.66 -28.01
C LEU A 9 28.07 -31.53 -26.51
N ILE A 10 29.01 -32.32 -25.99
CA ILE A 10 29.43 -32.26 -24.58
C ILE A 10 30.00 -30.88 -24.25
N LEU A 11 30.89 -30.35 -25.10
CA LEU A 11 31.46 -29.02 -24.90
C LEU A 11 30.38 -27.93 -24.89
N PHE A 12 29.42 -28.02 -25.81
CA PHE A 12 28.32 -27.07 -25.90
C PHE A 12 27.38 -27.13 -24.68
N LEU A 13 27.10 -28.33 -24.17
CA LEU A 13 26.35 -28.52 -22.92
C LEU A 13 27.07 -27.88 -21.73
N ILE A 14 28.39 -28.04 -21.63
CA ILE A 14 29.19 -27.40 -20.56
C ILE A 14 29.12 -25.87 -20.67
N LEU A 15 29.24 -25.32 -21.87
CA LEU A 15 29.15 -23.87 -22.10
C LEU A 15 27.75 -23.34 -21.75
N PHE A 16 26.70 -24.00 -22.21
CA PHE A 16 25.33 -23.57 -21.93
C PHE A 16 25.00 -23.66 -20.44
N THR A 17 25.41 -24.72 -19.75
CA THR A 17 25.17 -24.84 -18.31
C THR A 17 25.89 -23.73 -17.54
N ALA A 18 27.09 -23.33 -17.95
CA ALA A 18 27.78 -22.18 -17.36
C ALA A 18 27.04 -20.85 -17.61
N VAL A 19 26.55 -20.61 -18.84
CA VAL A 19 25.76 -19.42 -19.18
C VAL A 19 24.47 -19.36 -18.37
N ILE A 20 23.73 -20.47 -18.33
CA ILE A 20 22.47 -20.57 -17.56
C ILE A 20 22.74 -20.35 -16.08
N LYS A 21 23.74 -21.02 -15.49
CA LYS A 21 24.09 -20.87 -14.07
C LYS A 21 24.42 -19.41 -13.72
N ASN A 22 25.22 -18.74 -14.54
CA ASN A 22 25.58 -17.34 -14.30
C ASN A 22 24.38 -16.40 -14.46
N SER A 23 23.53 -16.64 -15.46
CA SER A 23 22.31 -15.87 -15.66
C SER A 23 21.34 -16.04 -14.49
N THR A 24 21.10 -17.27 -14.04
CA THR A 24 20.23 -17.58 -12.89
C THR A 24 20.73 -16.89 -11.63
N LYS A 25 22.03 -17.00 -11.32
CA LYS A 25 22.62 -16.31 -10.15
C LYS A 25 22.38 -14.80 -10.20
N ARG A 26 22.59 -14.16 -11.35
CA ARG A 26 22.37 -12.72 -11.51
C ARG A 26 20.89 -12.34 -11.32
N ILE A 27 19.96 -13.21 -11.71
CA ILE A 27 18.52 -12.98 -11.49
C ILE A 27 18.18 -13.14 -10.01
N GLU A 28 18.69 -14.17 -9.34
CA GLU A 28 18.51 -14.37 -7.89
C GLU A 28 19.03 -13.18 -7.08
N ASP A 29 20.22 -12.68 -7.40
CA ASP A 29 20.82 -11.51 -6.73
C ASP A 29 19.92 -10.28 -6.89
N LYS A 30 19.38 -10.02 -8.10
CA LYS A 30 18.45 -8.91 -8.35
C LYS A 30 17.12 -9.06 -7.62
N ILE A 31 16.60 -10.29 -7.53
CA ILE A 31 15.37 -10.59 -6.79
C ILE A 31 15.60 -10.31 -5.31
N PHE A 32 16.74 -10.76 -4.77
CA PHE A 32 17.11 -10.54 -3.37
C PHE A 32 17.23 -9.03 -3.07
N GLU A 33 17.98 -8.29 -3.87
CA GLU A 33 18.13 -6.83 -3.72
C GLU A 33 16.78 -6.11 -3.78
N SER A 34 15.95 -6.42 -4.78
CA SER A 34 14.62 -5.83 -4.92
C SER A 34 13.71 -6.14 -3.73
N LYS A 35 13.76 -7.38 -3.22
CA LYS A 35 12.98 -7.81 -2.06
C LYS A 35 13.41 -7.07 -0.79
N GLU A 36 14.70 -6.90 -0.58
CA GLU A 36 15.24 -6.16 0.56
C GLU A 36 14.89 -4.67 0.49
N ASN A 37 14.99 -4.06 -0.69
CA ASN A 37 14.56 -2.68 -0.91
C ASN A 37 13.06 -2.50 -0.61
N LEU A 38 12.21 -3.42 -1.11
CA LEU A 38 10.77 -3.40 -0.82
C LEU A 38 10.48 -3.61 0.67
N ARG A 39 11.24 -4.48 1.36
CA ARG A 39 11.10 -4.71 2.79
C ARG A 39 11.39 -3.43 3.59
N SER A 40 12.49 -2.75 3.26
CA SER A 40 12.86 -1.47 3.87
C SER A 40 11.78 -0.41 3.63
N LEU A 41 11.33 -0.28 2.38
CA LEU A 41 10.28 0.68 2.03
C LEU A 41 8.97 0.41 2.75
N LYS A 42 8.57 -0.86 2.89
CA LYS A 42 7.36 -1.25 3.62
C LYS A 42 7.42 -0.83 5.09
N ILE A 43 8.55 -1.03 5.77
CA ILE A 43 8.72 -0.63 7.16
C ILE A 43 8.53 0.89 7.30
N ASN A 44 9.18 1.67 6.43
CA ASN A 44 9.06 3.12 6.44
C ASN A 44 7.62 3.58 6.16
N PHE A 45 6.96 2.94 5.19
CA PHE A 45 5.58 3.23 4.86
C PHE A 45 4.63 2.96 6.02
N GLU A 46 4.74 1.81 6.70
CA GLU A 46 3.89 1.50 7.86
C GLU A 46 4.11 2.48 9.01
N ASN A 47 5.35 2.92 9.25
CA ASN A 47 5.65 3.94 10.26
C ASN A 47 5.01 5.29 9.92
N ILE A 48 5.18 5.78 8.69
CA ILE A 48 4.56 7.02 8.23
C ILE A 48 3.03 6.92 8.26
N LYS A 49 2.47 5.77 7.87
CA LYS A 49 1.04 5.52 7.91
C LYS A 49 0.51 5.54 9.34
N LEU A 50 1.24 4.95 10.29
CA LEU A 50 0.88 4.98 11.71
C LEU A 50 0.84 6.42 12.22
N GLU A 51 1.89 7.19 11.94
CA GLU A 51 1.98 8.61 12.33
C GLU A 51 0.85 9.42 11.68
N HIS A 52 0.63 9.27 10.37
CA HIS A 52 -0.46 9.90 9.65
C HIS A 52 -1.81 9.58 10.29
N ASN A 53 -2.11 8.29 10.54
CA ASN A 53 -3.37 7.87 11.14
C ASN A 53 -3.57 8.43 12.55
N TYR A 54 -2.49 8.54 13.33
CA TYR A 54 -2.53 9.16 14.65
C TYR A 54 -2.82 10.66 14.57
N LEU A 55 -2.05 11.40 13.76
CA LEU A 55 -2.16 12.86 13.63
C LEU A 55 -3.46 13.30 12.95
N SER A 56 -4.01 12.47 12.07
CA SER A 56 -5.30 12.70 11.39
C SER A 56 -6.51 12.13 12.14
N SER A 57 -6.30 11.52 13.32
CA SER A 57 -7.41 11.05 14.15
C SER A 57 -8.27 12.22 14.61
N ALA A 58 -9.58 11.99 14.76
CA ALA A 58 -10.52 13.04 15.15
C ALA A 58 -10.12 13.73 16.47
N ASP A 59 -9.64 12.96 17.44
CA ASP A 59 -9.22 13.49 18.74
C ASP A 59 -7.98 14.39 18.61
N LYS A 60 -6.97 13.97 17.82
CA LYS A 60 -5.79 14.82 17.57
C LYS A 60 -6.11 16.06 16.75
N LEU A 61 -7.00 15.96 15.78
CA LEU A 61 -7.44 17.13 15.01
C LEU A 61 -8.19 18.14 15.89
N LEU A 62 -8.98 17.68 16.86
CA LEU A 62 -9.62 18.58 17.83
C LEU A 62 -8.59 19.23 18.76
N GLU A 63 -7.60 18.47 19.26
CA GLU A 63 -6.49 19.02 20.05
C GLU A 63 -5.71 20.09 19.28
N PHE A 64 -5.39 19.85 18.00
CA PHE A 64 -4.73 20.84 17.16
C PHE A 64 -5.62 22.04 16.85
N ASN A 65 -6.93 21.84 16.69
CA ASN A 65 -7.87 22.95 16.52
C ASN A 65 -7.84 23.88 17.74
N GLU A 66 -7.88 23.31 18.96
CA GLU A 66 -7.81 24.09 20.19
C GLU A 66 -6.48 24.83 20.38
N LEU A 67 -5.37 24.21 19.98
CA LEU A 67 -4.03 24.79 20.14
C LEU A 67 -3.71 25.89 19.12
N TYR A 68 -4.16 25.75 17.88
CA TYR A 68 -3.65 26.57 16.77
C TYR A 68 -4.69 27.43 16.07
N PHE A 69 -6.00 27.22 16.30
CA PHE A 69 -7.05 27.97 15.62
C PHE A 69 -7.88 28.79 16.61
N GLU A 70 -8.16 30.05 16.24
CA GLU A 70 -9.04 30.92 17.02
C GLU A 70 -10.50 30.42 17.02
N ASN A 71 -10.92 29.84 15.89
CA ASN A 71 -12.25 29.26 15.74
C ASN A 71 -12.28 27.83 16.28
N LYS A 72 -12.98 27.65 17.40
CA LYS A 72 -13.19 26.35 18.03
C LYS A 72 -14.27 25.54 17.30
N LEU A 73 -13.92 24.32 16.90
CA LEU A 73 -14.85 23.37 16.34
C LEU A 73 -15.64 22.69 17.47
N VAL A 74 -16.94 22.47 17.24
CA VAL A 74 -17.81 21.75 18.17
C VAL A 74 -18.03 20.34 17.64
N GLN A 75 -17.66 19.33 18.44
CA GLN A 75 -17.89 17.93 18.09
C GLN A 75 -19.40 17.64 18.01
N LYS A 76 -19.84 17.06 16.90
CA LYS A 76 -21.22 16.59 16.72
C LYS A 76 -21.25 15.08 16.54
N ASN A 77 -22.19 14.43 17.21
CA ASN A 77 -22.43 13.01 17.03
C ASN A 77 -22.93 12.74 15.59
N ILE A 78 -22.34 11.77 14.90
CA ILE A 78 -22.73 11.39 13.54
C ILE A 78 -24.19 10.96 13.43
N LYS A 79 -24.76 10.39 14.50
CA LYS A 79 -26.21 10.05 14.60
C LYS A 79 -27.11 11.27 14.49
N ASN A 80 -26.59 12.45 14.85
CA ASN A 80 -27.35 13.70 14.80
C ASN A 80 -27.31 14.34 13.41
N ILE A 81 -26.51 13.80 12.49
CA ILE A 81 -26.44 14.26 11.10
C ILE A 81 -27.58 13.59 10.33
N LYS A 82 -28.42 14.39 9.65
CA LYS A 82 -29.51 13.91 8.80
C LYS A 82 -29.17 14.19 7.34
N ILE A 83 -29.53 13.27 6.45
CA ILE A 83 -29.37 13.45 5.01
C ILE A 83 -30.68 14.04 4.46
N ILE A 84 -30.56 15.12 3.70
CA ILE A 84 -31.68 15.76 3.02
C ILE A 84 -31.58 15.43 1.54
N TYR A 85 -32.60 14.74 1.02
CA TYR A 85 -32.79 14.54 -0.41
C TYR A 85 -33.80 15.55 -0.91
N ASN A 86 -33.35 16.45 -1.78
CA ASN A 86 -34.22 17.41 -2.44
C ASN A 86 -34.49 16.93 -3.87
N ASN A 87 -35.73 16.49 -4.13
CA ASN A 87 -36.22 16.30 -5.49
C ASN A 87 -37.23 17.43 -5.80
N LYS A 88 -37.41 17.75 -7.09
CA LYS A 88 -38.19 18.94 -7.54
C LYS A 88 -39.61 19.02 -6.97
N THR A 89 -40.14 17.93 -6.41
CA THR A 89 -41.50 17.81 -5.89
C THR A 89 -41.56 17.58 -4.37
N GLN A 90 -40.50 17.10 -3.71
CA GLN A 90 -40.52 16.68 -2.30
C GLN A 90 -39.15 16.82 -1.61
N LEU A 91 -39.18 17.16 -0.31
CA LEU A 91 -38.02 17.09 0.57
C LEU A 91 -38.12 15.84 1.44
N LYS A 92 -37.14 14.94 1.35
CA LYS A 92 -37.07 13.73 2.17
C LYS A 92 -35.89 13.82 3.14
N LEU A 93 -36.16 13.58 4.42
CA LEU A 93 -35.16 13.48 5.49
C LEU A 93 -34.95 12.00 5.81
N GLU A 94 -33.71 11.52 5.70
CA GLU A 94 -33.32 10.17 6.12
C GLU A 94 -32.24 10.24 7.20
N GLU A 95 -32.28 9.28 8.12
CA GLU A 95 -31.22 9.09 9.11
C GLU A 95 -29.94 8.62 8.44
N ASN A 96 -28.80 9.05 8.98
CA ASN A 96 -27.50 8.72 8.42
C ASN A 96 -27.18 7.23 8.61
N LYS A 97 -27.13 6.48 7.50
CA LYS A 97 -26.84 5.05 7.46
C LYS A 97 -25.44 4.69 7.98
N PHE A 98 -24.48 5.63 7.93
CA PHE A 98 -23.13 5.44 8.46
C PHE A 98 -23.09 5.34 10.00
N ALA A 99 -24.16 5.73 10.69
CA ALA A 99 -24.23 5.66 12.14
C ALA A 99 -24.55 4.26 12.70
N HIS A 100 -24.85 3.29 11.82
CA HIS A 100 -25.24 1.93 12.17
C HIS A 100 -24.14 0.88 11.95
N GLU A 101 -23.01 1.23 11.34
CA GLU A 101 -21.85 0.36 11.26
C GLU A 101 -21.03 0.49 12.56
N LYS A 102 -21.36 -0.34 13.55
CA LYS A 102 -20.46 -0.74 14.63
C LYS A 102 -20.58 -2.23 14.86
#